data_AF-A0A848EK98-F1
#
_entry.id   AF-A0A848EK98-F1
#
_cell.length_a   1.000
_cell.length_b   1.000
_cell.length_c   1.000
_cell.angle_alpha   90.00
_cell.angle_beta   90.00
_cell.angle_gamma   90.00
#
_symmetry.space_group_name_H-M   'P 1'
#
loop_
_entity.id
_entity.type
_entity.pdbx_description
1 polymer ?
#
loop_
_entity_poly.entity_id
_entity_poly.type
_entity_poly.pdbx_seq_one_letter_code
_entity_poly.pdbx_strand_id
1 'polypeptide(L)'
;MGFLEDLRQVDGVKYVKRKSGGTLRIDLFSREIPGREAEDIQCDLRKTSQRLSSRLDDAVKSGEIGGWSWVEKPQKQYRDSSPDSVQVLDRQGAGHKPSHYTVNLEGV
;
A
#
# COMPACT_ATOMS: atom_id res chain seq x y z
N MET A 1 9.69 -3.67 21.71
CA MET A 1 9.74 -3.57 20.24
C MET A 1 8.49 -2.80 19.85
N GLY A 2 8.61 -1.72 19.09
CA GLY A 2 7.46 -0.86 18.78
C GLY A 2 6.69 -1.36 17.57
N PHE A 3 5.37 -1.10 17.50
CA PHE A 3 4.51 -1.57 16.40
C PHE A 3 5.02 -1.27 14.96
N LEU A 4 5.88 -0.26 14.78
CA LEU A 4 6.53 0.02 13.49
C LEU A 4 7.47 -1.10 13.02
N GLU A 5 8.09 -1.82 13.95
CA GLU A 5 8.92 -2.99 13.66
C GLU A 5 8.02 -4.15 13.23
N ASP A 6 6.88 -4.36 13.89
CA ASP A 6 5.88 -5.36 13.50
C ASP A 6 5.32 -5.11 12.09
N LEU A 7 5.08 -3.86 11.70
CA LEU A 7 4.64 -3.54 10.33
C LEU A 7 5.67 -3.93 9.28
N ARG A 8 6.98 -3.85 9.60
CA ARG A 8 8.06 -4.28 8.71
C ARG A 8 8.17 -5.80 8.58
N GLN A 9 7.57 -6.56 9.51
CA GLN A 9 7.50 -8.03 9.42
C GLN A 9 6.36 -8.52 8.53
N VAL A 10 5.50 -7.63 8.03
CA VAL A 10 4.44 -8.02 7.10
C VAL A 10 5.03 -8.33 5.72
N ASP A 11 4.75 -9.53 5.23
CA ASP A 11 5.14 -9.98 3.88
C ASP A 11 4.71 -8.97 2.79
N GLY A 12 5.65 -8.61 1.93
CA GLY A 12 5.48 -7.60 0.89
C GLY A 12 5.81 -6.17 1.32
N VAL A 13 6.03 -5.89 2.61
CA VAL A 13 6.51 -4.59 3.08
C VAL A 13 8.02 -4.51 2.95
N LYS A 14 8.50 -3.51 2.22
CA LYS A 14 9.93 -3.25 2.03
C LYS A 14 10.47 -2.33 3.12
N TYR A 15 9.74 -1.27 3.42
CA TYR A 15 10.14 -0.27 4.40
C TYR A 15 8.94 0.47 4.98
N VAL A 16 9.07 0.94 6.22
CA VAL A 16 8.05 1.78 6.87
C VAL A 16 8.71 3.06 7.35
N LYS A 17 8.18 4.20 6.91
CA LYS A 17 8.67 5.54 7.24
C LYS A 17 7.58 6.33 7.97
N ARG A 18 7.92 6.94 9.10
CA ARG A 18 7.08 8.00 9.70
C ARG A 18 7.19 9.27 8.86
N LYS A 19 6.05 9.79 8.41
CA LYS A 19 5.90 11.15 7.89
C LYS A 19 5.52 12.09 9.03
N SER A 20 5.65 13.40 8.76
CA SER A 20 5.23 14.43 9.72
C SER A 20 3.72 14.34 9.98
N GLY A 21 3.28 14.62 11.21
CA GLY A 21 1.86 14.68 11.57
C GLY A 21 1.17 13.35 11.88
N GLY A 22 1.90 12.31 12.32
CA GLY A 22 1.30 11.03 12.73
C GLY A 22 1.01 10.07 11.57
N THR A 23 1.38 10.41 10.34
CA THR A 23 1.18 9.54 9.17
C THR A 23 2.35 8.57 9.00
N LEU A 24 2.08 7.31 8.64
CA LEU A 24 3.07 6.34 8.18
C LEU A 24 2.95 6.12 6.68
N ARG A 25 4.10 6.03 6.02
CA ARG A 25 4.24 5.52 4.67
C ARG A 25 4.84 4.12 4.74
N ILE A 26 4.16 3.15 4.14
CA ILE A 26 4.54 1.74 4.11
C ILE A 26 4.84 1.41 2.66
N ASP A 27 6.12 1.47 2.29
CA ASP A 27 6.59 1.15 0.95
C ASP A 27 6.60 -0.37 0.75
N LEU A 28 6.02 -0.82 -0.35
CA LEU A 28 5.94 -2.23 -0.70
C LEU A 28 7.12 -2.65 -1.56
N PHE A 29 7.31 -3.96 -1.69
CA PHE A 29 8.18 -4.48 -2.73
C PHE A 29 7.55 -4.23 -4.10
N SER A 30 7.98 -3.14 -4.72
CA SER A 30 7.61 -2.78 -6.09
C SER A 30 8.81 -2.79 -7.03
N ARG A 31 8.53 -3.02 -8.31
CA ARG A 31 9.47 -2.89 -9.42
C ARG A 31 8.93 -1.84 -10.40
N GLU A 32 9.78 -0.89 -10.76
CA GLU A 32 9.45 0.07 -11.82
C GLU A 32 9.30 -0.66 -13.16
N ILE A 33 8.23 -0.34 -13.88
CA ILE A 33 8.00 -0.87 -15.23
C ILE A 33 8.51 0.19 -16.22
N PRO A 34 9.51 -0.11 -17.06
CA PRO A 34 10.09 0.87 -17.97
C PRO A 34 9.02 1.44 -18.92
N GLY A 35 8.99 2.77 -19.03
CA GLY A 35 8.03 3.49 -19.88
C GLY A 35 6.63 3.63 -19.28
N ARG A 36 6.44 3.43 -17.96
CA ARG A 36 5.16 3.58 -17.28
C ARG A 36 5.28 4.31 -15.95
N GLU A 37 4.20 4.99 -15.58
CA GLU A 37 4.06 5.63 -14.26
C GLU A 37 3.54 4.69 -13.16
N ALA A 38 3.10 3.48 -13.52
CA ALA A 38 2.63 2.47 -12.58
C ALA A 38 3.74 1.47 -12.27
N GLU A 39 3.70 0.91 -11.07
CA GLU A 39 4.71 -0.03 -10.59
C GLU A 39 4.13 -1.44 -10.46
N ASP A 40 4.97 -2.46 -10.67
CA ASP A 40 4.63 -3.85 -10.41
C ASP A 40 4.83 -4.13 -8.92
N ILE A 41 3.75 -4.38 -8.18
CA ILE A 41 3.84 -4.73 -6.76
C ILE A 41 3.95 -6.24 -6.64
N GLN A 42 5.07 -6.71 -6.11
CA GLN A 42 5.41 -8.14 -6.01
C GLN A 42 4.88 -8.77 -4.72
N CYS A 43 3.67 -8.39 -4.30
CA CYS A 43 3.02 -8.97 -3.13
C CYS A 43 1.50 -9.02 -3.30
N ASP A 44 0.85 -9.89 -2.53
CA ASP A 44 -0.60 -9.98 -2.49
C ASP A 44 -1.16 -8.81 -1.67
N LEU A 45 -1.58 -7.75 -2.37
CA LEU A 45 -2.13 -6.54 -1.75
C LEU A 45 -3.29 -6.82 -0.80
N ARG A 46 -4.12 -7.84 -1.07
CA ARG A 46 -5.26 -8.18 -0.22
C ARG A 46 -4.77 -8.74 1.12
N LYS A 47 -3.85 -9.71 1.08
CA LYS A 47 -3.25 -10.30 2.29
C LYS A 47 -2.41 -9.27 3.05
N THR A 48 -1.58 -8.49 2.35
CA THR A 48 -0.77 -7.44 2.96
C THR A 48 -1.64 -6.39 3.65
N SER A 49 -2.70 -5.90 2.99
CA SER A 49 -3.65 -4.94 3.59
C SER A 49 -4.31 -5.51 4.86
N GLN A 50 -4.71 -6.79 4.82
CA GLN A 50 -5.36 -7.42 5.97
C GLN A 50 -4.39 -7.55 7.14
N ARG A 51 -3.15 -8.02 6.89
CA ARG A 51 -2.11 -8.14 7.92
C ARG A 51 -1.74 -6.79 8.52
N LEU A 52 -1.57 -5.77 7.70
CA LEU A 52 -1.31 -4.40 8.17
C LEU A 52 -2.46 -3.89 9.05
N SER A 53 -3.70 -4.10 8.61
CA SER A 53 -4.88 -3.73 9.39
C SER A 53 -4.91 -4.42 10.75
N SER A 54 -4.66 -5.73 10.80
CA SER A 54 -4.61 -6.48 12.05
C SER A 54 -3.53 -5.94 13.00
N ARG A 55 -2.31 -5.70 12.49
CA ARG A 55 -1.22 -5.18 13.33
C ARG A 55 -1.49 -3.77 13.86
N LEU A 56 -2.11 -2.91 13.07
CA LEU A 56 -2.53 -1.58 13.53
C LEU A 56 -3.66 -1.67 14.56
N ASP A 57 -4.61 -2.59 14.39
CA ASP A 57 -5.67 -2.86 15.36
C ASP A 57 -5.13 -3.41 16.70
N ASP A 58 -4.13 -4.30 16.65
CA ASP A 58 -3.42 -4.78 17.84
C ASP A 58 -2.70 -3.64 18.58
N ALA A 59 -2.11 -2.69 17.83
CA ALA A 59 -1.47 -1.51 18.40
C ALA A 59 -2.50 -0.56 19.07
N VAL A 60 -3.70 -0.42 18.50
CA VAL A 60 -4.82 0.32 19.13
C VAL A 60 -5.24 -0.37 20.43
N LYS A 61 -5.45 -1.69 20.40
CA LYS A 61 -5.86 -2.46 21.59
C LYS A 61 -4.82 -2.43 22.70
N SER A 62 -3.55 -2.39 22.34
CA SER A 62 -2.43 -2.30 23.29
C SER A 62 -2.19 -0.88 23.83
N GLY A 63 -2.90 0.12 23.29
CA GLY A 63 -2.77 1.52 23.68
C GLY A 63 -1.52 2.22 23.14
N GLU A 64 -0.85 1.65 22.13
CA GLU A 64 0.31 2.28 21.47
C GLU A 64 -0.10 3.44 20.57
N ILE A 65 -1.31 3.38 20.01
CA ILE A 65 -1.93 4.40 19.15
C ILE A 65 -3.41 4.55 19.53
N GLY A 66 -3.97 5.75 19.41
CA GLY A 66 -5.39 6.00 19.73
C GLY A 66 -6.34 5.49 18.65
N GLY A 67 -5.87 5.45 17.40
CA GLY A 67 -6.64 5.01 16.24
C GLY A 67 -5.78 5.00 14.99
N TRP A 68 -6.34 4.51 13.89
CA TRP A 68 -5.68 4.58 12.60
C TRP A 68 -6.68 4.56 11.44
N SER A 69 -6.30 5.16 10.32
CA SER A 69 -7.10 5.17 9.10
C SER A 69 -6.23 5.07 7.85
N TRP A 70 -6.77 4.45 6.80
CA TRP A 70 -6.11 4.43 5.50
C TRP A 70 -6.25 5.79 4.82
N VAL A 71 -5.11 6.42 4.52
CA VAL A 71 -5.07 7.65 3.73
C VAL A 71 -4.96 7.31 2.25
N GLU A 72 -4.08 6.36 1.92
CA GLU A 72 -3.80 6.00 0.54
C GLU A 72 -3.51 4.50 0.43
N LYS A 73 -4.06 3.87 -0.60
CA LYS A 73 -3.85 2.45 -0.90
C LYS A 73 -3.37 2.29 -2.34
N PRO A 74 -2.49 1.32 -2.62
CA PRO A 74 -2.16 0.93 -3.98
C PRO A 74 -3.43 0.47 -4.70
N GLN A 75 -3.72 1.09 -5.85
CA GLN A 75 -4.84 0.73 -6.70
C GLN A 75 -4.33 0.22 -8.05
N LYS A 76 -5.05 -0.76 -8.62
CA LYS A 76 -4.74 -1.31 -9.93
C LYS A 76 -4.98 -0.22 -10.99
N GLN A 77 -3.93 0.09 -11.74
CA GLN A 77 -4.01 0.97 -12.89
C GLN A 77 -4.32 0.14 -14.12
N TYR A 78 -5.16 0.69 -15.00
CA TYR A 78 -5.49 0.10 -16.29
C TYR A 78 -4.75 0.86 -17.38
N ARG A 79 -4.35 0.19 -18.47
CA ARG A 79 -3.79 0.88 -19.63
C ARG A 79 -4.88 1.80 -20.21
N ASP A 80 -4.51 3.04 -20.51
CA ASP A 80 -5.35 3.93 -21.30
C ASP A 80 -5.38 3.36 -22.73
N SER A 81 -6.48 2.72 -23.09
CA SER A 81 -6.73 2.36 -24.48
C SER A 81 -7.33 3.58 -25.14
N SER A 82 -6.52 4.41 -25.81
CA SER A 82 -7.08 5.37 -26.77
C SER A 82 -7.92 4.60 -27.79
N PRO A 83 -9.17 5.01 -28.07
CA PRO A 83 -10.06 4.27 -28.95
C PRO A 83 -9.71 4.59 -30.40
N ASP A 84 -8.68 3.94 -30.93
CA ASP A 84 -8.52 3.84 -32.37
C ASP A 84 -8.40 2.38 -32.76
N SER A 85 -9.57 1.81 -33.04
CA SER A 85 -9.79 0.53 -33.70
C SER A 85 -9.44 -0.74 -32.90
N VAL A 86 -10.38 -1.68 -32.97
CA VAL A 86 -10.25 -3.12 -32.68
C VAL A 86 -10.52 -3.57 -31.23
N GLN A 87 -11.67 -4.24 -31.09
CA GLN A 87 -12.07 -5.27 -30.10
C GLN A 87 -11.64 -5.05 -28.63
N VAL A 88 -12.65 -4.92 -27.76
CA VAL A 88 -12.53 -4.93 -26.30
C VAL A 88 -11.99 -6.28 -25.83
N LEU A 89 -10.67 -6.46 -25.91
CA LEU A 89 -9.92 -7.53 -25.30
C LEU A 89 -9.45 -7.04 -23.93
N ASP A 90 -9.94 -7.71 -22.88
CA ASP A 90 -9.48 -7.73 -21.50
C ASP A 90 -8.49 -6.61 -21.12
N ARG A 91 -8.97 -5.57 -20.41
CA ARG A 91 -8.14 -4.43 -19.98
C ARG A 91 -6.88 -4.95 -19.26
N GLN A 92 -5.75 -4.97 -19.97
CA GLN A 92 -4.49 -5.45 -19.41
C GLN A 92 -4.07 -4.52 -18.26
N GLY A 93 -3.93 -5.09 -17.06
CA GLY A 93 -3.46 -4.34 -15.89
C GLY A 93 -2.12 -3.68 -16.19
N ALA A 94 -2.02 -2.39 -15.92
CA ALA A 94 -0.80 -1.62 -16.18
C ALA A 94 0.21 -1.71 -15.04
N GLY A 95 -0.25 -2.09 -13.84
CA GLY A 95 0.51 -2.09 -12.59
C GLY A 95 -0.37 -1.53 -11.47
N HIS A 96 0.27 -0.95 -10.45
CA HIS A 96 -0.39 -0.29 -9.34
C HIS A 96 0.19 1.11 -9.10
N LYS A 97 -0.65 2.05 -8.68
CA LYS A 97 -0.24 3.40 -8.27
C LYS A 97 -1.13 3.87 -7.11
N PRO A 98 -0.56 4.41 -6.02
CA PRO A 98 0.86 4.38 -5.67
C PRO A 98 1.39 2.96 -5.37
N SER A 99 2.71 2.79 -5.25
CA SER A 99 3.38 1.54 -4.79
C SER A 99 3.48 1.37 -3.28
N HIS A 100 2.86 2.26 -2.52
CA HIS A 100 2.94 2.29 -1.07
C HIS A 100 1.55 2.45 -0.47
N TYR A 101 1.42 2.03 0.78
CA TYR A 101 0.30 2.44 1.61
C TYR A 101 0.66 3.71 2.39
N THR A 102 -0.34 4.55 2.61
CA THR A 102 -0.26 5.64 3.59
C THR A 102 -1.34 5.42 4.63
N VAL A 103 -0.96 5.38 5.90
CA VAL A 103 -1.88 5.30 7.04
C VAL A 103 -1.70 6.50 7.93
N ASN A 104 -2.80 7.08 8.39
CA ASN A 104 -2.77 8.07 9.45
C ASN A 104 -2.92 7.37 10.78
N LEU A 105 -2.08 7.73 11.76
CA LEU A 105 -2.24 7.31 13.13
C LEU A 105 -2.88 8.47 13.89
N GLU A 106 -3.97 8.17 14.58
CA GLU A 106 -4.58 9.11 15.51
C GLU A 106 -3.84 8.99 16.84
N GLY A 107 -3.46 10.14 17.39
CA GLY A 107 -2.64 10.23 18.59
C GLY A 107 -3.29 9.57 19.80
N VAL A 108 -2.43 9.02 20.66
CA VAL A 108 -2.73 8.71 22.07
C VAL A 108 -2.93 10.01 22.83
#